data_AF-A0A259PHW6-F1
#
_entry.id   AF-A0A259PHW6-F1
#
_cell.length_a   1.000
_cell.length_b   1.000
_cell.length_c   1.000
_cell.angle_alpha   90.00
_cell.angle_beta   90.00
_cell.angle_gamma   90.00
#
_symmetry.space_group_name_H-M   'P 1'
#
loop_
_entity.id
_entity.type
_entity.pdbx_description
1 polymer ?
#
loop_
_entity_poly.entity_id
_entity_poly.type
_entity_poly.pdbx_seq_one_letter_code
_entity_poly.pdbx_strand_id
1 'polypeptide(L)'
;EHYKLDLQVVSEIVDPTFRFMTLDWDGQIRMDPSSKYAMQRLLAMKDRFDIAFACDTDHDRHGIVTPAAGLLMPNHYLSVAIDYLFRHRPQWSARAAVGKTVVSTRLIDQITARLGRTLDEVPVGFKWFSKGLLDGTLGFGGEESAGAAFLRRDGTVWTTDKDGLTAALLSAEITARTGHDPGALYEALAKTFGVPPLADRMEAPATALQKKQLTALTPQQIASTELAGEKIESILNKAPGNDAPIGGIKVVASSGWFAARPSGTEDIYKIYAESTQGPEHLQRILTEAQKIVDAAIAPAASGATAVTSQTG
;
A
#
# COMPACT_ATOMS: atom_id res chain seq x y z
N GLU A 1 18.93 1.19 -25.66
CA GLU A 1 20.20 0.87 -26.38
C GLU A 1 20.69 -0.56 -26.14
N HIS A 2 21.24 -0.91 -24.98
CA HIS A 2 21.82 -2.25 -24.72
C HIS A 2 20.87 -3.41 -25.04
N TYR A 3 19.64 -3.35 -24.54
CA TYR A 3 18.61 -4.38 -24.73
C TYR A 3 17.84 -4.26 -26.05
N LYS A 4 18.14 -3.24 -26.88
CA LYS A 4 17.44 -2.95 -28.14
C LYS A 4 15.89 -2.94 -28.01
N LEU A 5 15.39 -2.46 -26.88
CA LEU A 5 13.96 -2.27 -26.64
C LEU A 5 13.44 -1.11 -27.48
N ASP A 6 12.22 -1.25 -27.99
CA ASP A 6 11.43 -0.14 -28.50
C ASP A 6 10.89 0.65 -27.31
N LEU A 7 11.75 1.48 -26.73
CA LEU A 7 11.49 2.27 -25.54
C LEU A 7 11.75 3.74 -25.84
N GLN A 8 10.72 4.57 -25.70
CA GLN A 8 10.79 6.00 -25.95
C GLN A 8 10.80 6.79 -24.63
N VAL A 9 11.78 7.68 -24.47
CA VAL A 9 11.74 8.74 -23.45
C VAL A 9 10.86 9.88 -23.98
N VAL A 10 9.72 10.13 -23.33
CA VAL A 10 8.74 11.13 -23.81
C VAL A 10 9.14 12.58 -23.50
N SER A 11 10.12 12.78 -22.64
CA SER A 11 10.65 14.09 -22.23
C SER A 11 12.05 13.93 -21.66
N GLU A 12 13.05 14.57 -22.26
CA GLU A 12 14.46 14.55 -21.82
C GLU A 12 14.83 15.79 -20.98
N ILE A 13 13.86 16.63 -20.63
CA ILE A 13 14.08 17.86 -19.85
C ILE A 13 14.60 17.50 -18.45
N VAL A 14 15.74 18.09 -18.10
CA VAL A 14 16.27 18.12 -16.73
C VAL A 14 16.25 19.58 -16.28
N ASP A 15 15.38 19.91 -15.33
CA ASP A 15 15.22 21.26 -14.79
C ASP A 15 15.01 21.17 -13.27
N PRO A 16 15.90 21.76 -12.43
CA PRO A 16 15.77 21.71 -10.98
C PRO A 16 14.53 22.46 -10.45
N THR A 17 13.88 23.30 -11.26
CA THR A 17 12.60 23.92 -10.89
C THR A 17 11.39 23.02 -11.20
N PHE A 18 11.59 21.90 -11.90
CA PHE A 18 10.53 20.97 -12.30
C PHE A 18 9.35 21.61 -13.04
N ARG A 19 9.59 22.72 -13.77
CA ARG A 19 8.51 23.50 -14.44
C ARG A 19 7.75 22.73 -15.52
N PHE A 20 8.26 21.57 -15.92
CA PHE A 20 7.67 20.69 -16.90
C PHE A 20 6.58 19.76 -16.31
N MET A 21 6.47 19.69 -14.98
CA MET A 21 5.48 18.87 -14.29
C MET A 21 4.10 19.51 -14.31
N THR A 22 3.05 18.69 -14.34
CA THR A 22 1.72 19.13 -13.94
C THR A 22 1.63 19.20 -12.42
N LEU A 23 0.77 20.08 -11.92
CA LEU A 23 0.57 20.22 -10.48
C LEU A 23 -0.13 18.98 -9.90
N ASP A 24 0.24 18.62 -8.68
CA ASP A 24 -0.37 17.53 -7.93
C ASP A 24 -1.75 17.95 -7.37
N TRP A 25 -2.43 17.04 -6.65
CA TRP A 25 -3.82 17.22 -6.18
C TRP A 25 -4.07 18.49 -5.35
N ASP A 26 -3.05 19.03 -4.70
CA ASP A 26 -3.10 20.24 -3.86
C ASP A 26 -2.46 21.48 -4.51
N GLY A 27 -2.12 21.40 -5.81
CA GLY A 27 -1.49 22.49 -6.55
C GLY A 27 0.03 22.60 -6.35
N GLN A 28 0.67 21.69 -5.63
CA GLN A 28 2.12 21.66 -5.45
C GLN A 28 2.81 20.92 -6.61
N ILE A 29 4.09 21.25 -6.87
CA ILE A 29 4.92 20.48 -7.78
C ILE A 29 5.49 19.27 -7.02
N ARG A 30 5.06 18.05 -7.39
CA ARG A 30 5.62 16.79 -6.89
C ARG A 30 5.86 15.81 -8.03
N MET A 31 7.00 15.12 -7.99
CA MET A 31 7.37 14.08 -8.95
C MET A 31 6.88 12.72 -8.44
N ASP A 32 5.59 12.62 -8.15
CA ASP A 32 4.99 11.38 -7.64
C ASP A 32 4.48 10.50 -8.80
N PRO A 33 5.14 9.36 -9.09
CA PRO A 33 4.75 8.51 -10.22
C PRO A 33 3.41 7.79 -9.97
N SER A 34 2.91 7.80 -8.73
CA SER A 34 1.63 7.20 -8.36
C SER A 34 0.47 8.19 -8.35
N SER A 35 0.73 9.50 -8.57
CA SER A 35 -0.31 10.52 -8.62
C SER A 35 -0.86 10.70 -10.03
N LYS A 36 -2.17 10.51 -10.21
CA LYS A 36 -2.87 10.81 -11.47
C LYS A 36 -2.78 12.30 -11.88
N TYR A 37 -2.52 13.19 -10.92
CA TYR A 37 -2.39 14.64 -11.16
C TYR A 37 -1.00 14.98 -11.70
N ALA A 38 0.06 14.42 -11.10
CA ALA A 38 1.42 14.57 -11.59
C ALA A 38 1.67 13.83 -12.92
N MET A 39 0.93 12.73 -13.16
CA MET A 39 1.11 11.85 -14.32
C MET A 39 0.27 12.23 -15.55
N GLN A 40 -0.45 13.36 -15.53
CA GLN A 40 -1.39 13.75 -16.59
C GLN A 40 -0.79 13.70 -18.00
N ARG A 41 0.45 14.18 -18.17
CA ARG A 41 1.14 14.17 -19.48
C ARG A 41 1.31 12.76 -20.03
N LEU A 42 1.73 11.80 -19.18
CA LEU A 42 1.92 10.41 -19.60
C LEU A 42 0.57 9.72 -19.82
N LEU A 43 -0.42 10.00 -18.96
CA LEU A 43 -1.79 9.50 -19.09
C LEU A 43 -2.45 9.91 -20.40
N ALA A 44 -2.23 11.15 -20.86
CA ALA A 44 -2.73 11.63 -22.15
C ALA A 44 -2.12 10.90 -23.36
N MET A 45 -1.03 10.15 -23.15
CA MET A 45 -0.32 9.39 -24.18
C MET A 45 -0.52 7.87 -24.03
N LYS A 46 -1.37 7.41 -23.10
CA LYS A 46 -1.49 5.98 -22.75
C LYS A 46 -1.76 5.07 -23.95
N ASP A 47 -2.53 5.54 -24.94
CA ASP A 47 -2.94 4.74 -26.11
C ASP A 47 -1.86 4.69 -27.21
N ARG A 48 -0.71 5.34 -27.01
CA ARG A 48 0.44 5.29 -27.91
C ARG A 48 1.44 4.18 -27.59
N PHE A 49 1.30 3.53 -26.43
CA PHE A 49 2.25 2.57 -25.92
C PHE A 49 1.51 1.34 -25.38
N ASP A 50 2.08 0.15 -25.57
CA ASP A 50 1.55 -1.06 -24.92
C ASP A 50 1.61 -0.92 -23.39
N ILE A 51 2.70 -0.30 -22.91
CA ILE A 51 2.91 0.11 -21.53
C ILE A 51 3.73 1.39 -21.50
N ALA A 52 3.39 2.29 -20.59
CA ALA A 52 4.23 3.42 -20.21
C ALA A 52 4.49 3.39 -18.71
N PHE A 53 5.59 3.97 -18.26
CA PHE A 53 5.90 4.05 -16.83
C PHE A 53 6.66 5.33 -16.48
N ALA A 54 6.65 5.68 -15.19
CA ALA A 54 7.50 6.72 -14.62
C ALA A 54 8.04 6.27 -13.25
N CYS A 55 9.11 6.91 -12.81
CA CYS A 55 9.64 6.79 -11.45
C CYS A 55 9.71 8.18 -10.82
N ASP A 56 9.84 8.24 -9.49
CA ASP A 56 10.21 9.48 -8.80
C ASP A 56 11.70 9.80 -8.94
N THR A 57 12.13 10.91 -8.35
CA THR A 57 13.47 11.48 -8.56
C THR A 57 14.61 10.56 -8.12
N ASP A 58 14.40 9.75 -7.09
CA ASP A 58 15.32 8.74 -6.55
C ASP A 58 15.10 7.35 -7.15
N HIS A 59 14.11 7.20 -8.04
CA HIS A 59 13.81 6.00 -8.82
C HIS A 59 13.50 4.75 -7.99
N ASP A 60 13.04 4.93 -6.74
CA ASP A 60 12.69 3.83 -5.84
C ASP A 60 11.20 3.46 -5.94
N ARG A 61 10.36 4.35 -6.48
CA ARG A 61 8.94 4.11 -6.76
C ARG A 61 8.62 4.05 -8.24
N HIS A 62 7.49 3.42 -8.56
CA HIS A 62 7.02 3.20 -9.93
C HIS A 62 5.58 3.64 -10.13
N GLY A 63 5.29 4.12 -11.34
CA GLY A 63 3.95 4.37 -11.84
C GLY A 63 3.76 3.64 -13.14
N ILE A 64 2.78 2.75 -13.23
CA ILE A 64 2.54 1.93 -14.42
C ILE A 64 1.28 2.42 -15.12
N VAL A 65 1.42 2.78 -16.40
CA VAL A 65 0.34 3.26 -17.25
C VAL A 65 0.09 2.25 -18.35
N THR A 66 -1.17 1.85 -18.52
CA THR A 66 -1.60 0.90 -19.55
C THR A 66 -2.78 1.47 -20.33
N PRO A 67 -3.02 1.05 -21.59
CA PRO A 67 -4.23 1.39 -22.32
C PRO A 67 -5.51 0.99 -21.57
N ALA A 68 -5.51 -0.20 -20.95
CA ALA A 68 -6.69 -0.78 -20.29
C ALA A 68 -7.09 -0.06 -18.99
N ALA A 69 -6.12 0.34 -18.15
CA ALA A 69 -6.40 0.89 -16.82
C ALA A 69 -6.03 2.37 -16.65
N GLY A 70 -5.34 2.98 -17.62
CA GLY A 70 -4.64 4.24 -17.37
C GLY A 70 -3.53 4.00 -16.34
N LEU A 71 -3.42 4.87 -15.33
CA LEU A 71 -2.48 4.67 -14.22
C LEU A 71 -3.02 3.60 -13.27
N LEU A 72 -2.29 2.49 -13.14
CA LEU A 72 -2.63 1.45 -12.17
C LEU A 72 -2.47 1.97 -10.75
N MET A 73 -3.45 1.68 -9.91
CA MET A 73 -3.30 1.83 -8.46
C MET A 73 -2.17 0.92 -7.97
N PRO A 74 -1.30 1.36 -7.04
CA PRO A 74 -0.14 0.57 -6.61
C PRO A 74 -0.50 -0.83 -6.11
N ASN A 75 -1.51 -0.94 -5.25
CA ASN A 75 -2.01 -2.24 -4.76
C ASN A 75 -2.44 -3.20 -5.89
N HIS A 76 -2.95 -2.66 -7.00
CA HIS A 76 -3.35 -3.47 -8.15
C HIS A 76 -2.13 -4.04 -8.84
N TYR A 77 -1.12 -3.19 -9.08
CA TYR A 77 0.11 -3.63 -9.72
C TYR A 77 0.91 -4.61 -8.84
N LEU A 78 1.03 -4.36 -7.53
CA LEU A 78 1.68 -5.29 -6.59
C LEU A 78 1.02 -6.68 -6.62
N SER A 79 -0.32 -6.73 -6.64
CA SER A 79 -1.08 -7.97 -6.74
C SER A 79 -0.73 -8.77 -8.00
N VAL A 80 -0.67 -8.11 -9.15
CA VAL A 80 -0.30 -8.73 -10.43
C VAL A 80 1.18 -9.14 -10.45
N ALA A 81 2.06 -8.29 -9.95
CA ALA A 81 3.50 -8.56 -9.89
C ALA A 81 3.78 -9.82 -9.04
N ILE A 82 3.14 -9.94 -7.88
CA ILE A 82 3.25 -11.11 -6.99
C ILE A 82 2.73 -12.37 -7.70
N ASP A 83 1.50 -12.33 -8.23
CA ASP A 83 0.93 -13.48 -8.94
C ASP A 83 1.81 -13.93 -10.13
N TYR A 84 2.34 -12.98 -10.89
CA TYR A 84 3.19 -13.29 -12.03
C TYR A 84 4.54 -13.86 -11.60
N LEU A 85 5.28 -13.17 -10.71
CA LEU A 85 6.63 -13.56 -10.31
C LEU A 85 6.66 -14.97 -9.73
N PHE A 86 5.77 -15.28 -8.79
CA PHE A 86 5.77 -16.59 -8.12
C PHE A 86 5.33 -17.76 -9.02
N ARG A 87 4.70 -17.48 -10.17
CA ARG A 87 4.42 -18.48 -11.23
C ARG A 87 5.52 -18.57 -12.29
N HIS A 88 6.36 -17.55 -12.43
CA HIS A 88 7.35 -17.42 -13.52
C HIS A 88 8.80 -17.35 -13.04
N ARG A 89 9.06 -17.78 -11.80
CA ARG A 89 10.40 -17.88 -11.21
C ARG A 89 10.62 -19.28 -10.62
N PRO A 90 10.70 -20.34 -11.45
CA PRO A 90 10.81 -21.72 -10.98
C PRO A 90 12.11 -21.99 -10.21
N GLN A 91 13.13 -21.13 -10.34
CA GLN A 91 14.39 -21.24 -9.60
C GLN A 91 14.28 -20.69 -8.17
N TRP A 92 13.23 -19.92 -7.85
CA TRP A 92 13.05 -19.41 -6.49
C TRP A 92 12.75 -20.56 -5.53
N SER A 93 13.36 -20.48 -4.35
CA SER A 93 13.14 -21.42 -3.26
C SER A 93 11.65 -21.63 -2.99
N ALA A 94 11.26 -22.87 -2.67
CA ALA A 94 9.92 -23.17 -2.17
C ALA A 94 9.58 -22.35 -0.91
N ARG A 95 10.61 -21.96 -0.14
CA ARG A 95 10.50 -21.14 1.07
C ARG A 95 10.45 -19.63 0.81
N ALA A 96 10.65 -19.17 -0.43
CA ALA A 96 10.55 -17.75 -0.74
C ALA A 96 9.13 -17.25 -0.42
N ALA A 97 9.04 -16.29 0.49
CA ALA A 97 7.79 -15.71 0.99
C ALA A 97 7.45 -14.39 0.29
N VAL A 98 6.20 -13.95 0.43
CA VAL A 98 5.68 -12.68 -0.06
C VAL A 98 5.63 -11.69 1.09
N GLY A 99 6.44 -10.63 1.03
CA GLY A 99 6.41 -9.53 1.99
C GLY A 99 5.42 -8.45 1.57
N LYS A 100 4.53 -8.05 2.49
CA LYS A 100 3.62 -6.90 2.30
C LYS A 100 3.52 -6.07 3.59
N THR A 101 3.19 -4.79 3.46
CA THR A 101 2.86 -3.95 4.63
C THR A 101 1.45 -4.23 5.13
N VAL A 102 1.20 -4.01 6.43
CA VAL A 102 -0.13 -4.16 7.06
C VAL A 102 -1.25 -3.31 6.45
N VAL A 103 -0.92 -2.30 5.64
CA VAL A 103 -1.89 -1.42 4.97
C VAL A 103 -1.98 -1.67 3.45
N SER A 104 -1.27 -2.68 2.96
CA SER A 104 -1.44 -3.18 1.59
C SER A 104 -2.70 -4.04 1.47
N THR A 105 -3.26 -4.12 0.27
CA THR A 105 -4.54 -4.81 -0.02
C THR A 105 -4.60 -6.25 0.48
N ARG A 106 -5.79 -6.67 0.97
CA ARG A 106 -6.07 -8.08 1.35
C ARG A 106 -6.04 -9.02 0.15
N LEU A 107 -6.12 -8.50 -1.07
CA LEU A 107 -6.02 -9.31 -2.28
C LEU A 107 -4.68 -10.06 -2.35
N ILE A 108 -3.60 -9.46 -1.84
CA ILE A 108 -2.27 -10.09 -1.79
C ILE A 108 -2.30 -11.36 -0.93
N ASP A 109 -3.09 -11.39 0.14
CA ASP A 109 -3.25 -12.52 1.06
C ASP A 109 -3.86 -13.71 0.31
N GLN A 110 -4.93 -13.43 -0.43
CA GLN A 110 -5.65 -14.43 -1.21
C GLN A 110 -4.78 -14.98 -2.35
N ILE A 111 -4.03 -14.10 -3.02
CA ILE A 111 -3.06 -14.49 -4.05
C ILE A 111 -1.96 -15.37 -3.45
N THR A 112 -1.36 -14.95 -2.35
CA THR A 112 -0.27 -15.67 -1.68
C THR A 112 -0.71 -17.05 -1.22
N ALA A 113 -1.91 -17.15 -0.64
CA ALA A 113 -2.52 -18.42 -0.26
C ALA A 113 -2.79 -19.33 -1.47
N ARG A 114 -3.34 -18.80 -2.57
CA ARG A 114 -3.56 -19.58 -3.81
C ARG A 114 -2.25 -20.11 -4.41
N LEU A 115 -1.16 -19.35 -4.27
CA LEU A 115 0.17 -19.75 -4.73
C LEU A 115 0.86 -20.76 -3.80
N GLY A 116 0.28 -21.08 -2.63
CA GLY A 116 0.89 -21.96 -1.63
C GLY A 116 2.16 -21.37 -1.02
N ARG A 117 2.24 -20.04 -0.89
CA ARG A 117 3.40 -19.33 -0.35
C ARG A 117 3.10 -18.77 1.04
N THR A 118 4.17 -18.51 1.79
CA THR A 118 4.07 -17.83 3.09
C THR A 118 3.89 -16.32 2.86
N LEU A 119 2.97 -15.71 3.61
CA LEU A 119 2.77 -14.27 3.66
C LEU A 119 3.48 -13.70 4.88
N ASP A 120 4.40 -12.76 4.66
CA ASP A 120 5.10 -12.00 5.70
C ASP A 120 4.48 -10.59 5.77
N GLU A 121 3.44 -10.44 6.58
CA GLU A 121 2.77 -9.15 6.81
C GLU A 121 3.49 -8.38 7.92
N VAL A 122 4.10 -7.25 7.56
CA VAL A 122 4.98 -6.44 8.43
C VAL A 122 4.46 -5.02 8.61
N PRO A 123 4.93 -4.24 9.60
CA PRO A 123 4.54 -2.83 9.73
C PRO A 123 4.95 -2.03 8.49
N VAL A 124 4.43 -0.79 8.37
CA VAL A 124 4.84 0.09 7.27
C VAL A 124 6.32 0.47 7.39
N GLY A 125 7.00 0.53 6.24
CA GLY A 125 8.40 0.85 6.08
C GLY A 125 9.17 -0.30 5.42
N PHE A 126 9.79 -0.02 4.27
CA PHE A 126 10.55 -1.02 3.50
C PHE A 126 11.68 -1.73 4.26
N LYS A 127 12.20 -1.11 5.34
CA LYS A 127 13.27 -1.67 6.19
C LYS A 127 13.00 -3.11 6.66
N TRP A 128 11.73 -3.50 6.80
CA TRP A 128 11.34 -4.84 7.25
C TRP A 128 11.66 -5.93 6.22
N PHE A 129 11.76 -5.59 4.94
CA PHE A 129 12.03 -6.56 3.86
C PHE A 129 13.51 -6.76 3.58
N SER A 130 14.35 -5.78 3.94
CA SER A 130 15.78 -5.75 3.59
C SER A 130 16.53 -7.05 3.91
N LYS A 131 16.35 -7.58 5.13
CA LYS A 131 16.99 -8.84 5.56
C LYS A 131 16.51 -10.04 4.72
N GLY A 132 15.20 -10.17 4.53
CA GLY A 132 14.63 -11.30 3.81
C GLY A 132 14.95 -11.28 2.31
N LEU A 133 15.07 -10.09 1.71
CA LEU A 133 15.57 -9.94 0.34
C LEU A 133 17.05 -10.32 0.24
N LEU A 134 17.87 -9.89 1.21
CA LEU A 134 19.31 -10.16 1.24
C LEU A 134 19.61 -11.67 1.32
N ASP A 135 18.89 -12.41 2.15
CA ASP A 135 19.10 -13.85 2.36
C ASP A 135 18.24 -14.76 1.45
N GLY A 136 17.39 -14.17 0.60
CA GLY A 136 16.53 -14.89 -0.35
C GLY A 136 15.33 -15.57 0.28
N THR A 137 15.02 -15.31 1.56
CA THR A 137 13.80 -15.81 2.21
C THR A 137 12.54 -15.05 1.79
N LEU A 138 12.67 -13.81 1.34
CA LEU A 138 11.60 -13.05 0.68
C LEU A 138 11.85 -12.98 -0.83
N GLY A 139 10.92 -13.53 -1.61
CA GLY A 139 10.93 -13.40 -3.06
C GLY A 139 10.55 -11.99 -3.53
N PHE A 140 9.70 -11.33 -2.75
CA PHE A 140 9.11 -10.03 -3.04
C PHE A 140 8.88 -9.27 -1.73
N GLY A 141 9.10 -7.96 -1.73
CA GLY A 141 8.66 -7.03 -0.68
C GLY A 141 8.07 -5.78 -1.32
N GLY A 142 6.88 -5.35 -0.90
CA GLY A 142 6.19 -4.21 -1.48
C GLY A 142 5.38 -3.39 -0.49
N GLU A 143 5.26 -2.10 -0.80
CA GLU A 143 4.45 -1.11 -0.08
C GLU A 143 3.40 -0.52 -1.02
N GLU A 144 2.20 -0.29 -0.51
CA GLU A 144 1.06 0.34 -1.19
C GLU A 144 1.35 1.76 -1.70
N SER A 145 2.47 2.35 -1.26
CA SER A 145 3.01 3.64 -1.71
C SER A 145 3.77 3.55 -3.04
N ALA A 146 3.62 2.45 -3.79
CA ALA A 146 4.24 2.20 -5.10
C ALA A 146 5.76 1.92 -5.07
N GLY A 147 6.24 1.36 -3.97
CA GLY A 147 7.63 0.90 -3.82
C GLY A 147 7.69 -0.61 -3.69
N ALA A 148 8.62 -1.27 -4.39
CA ALA A 148 8.82 -2.71 -4.28
C ALA A 148 10.24 -3.12 -4.66
N ALA A 149 10.65 -4.31 -4.23
CA ALA A 149 11.79 -5.03 -4.78
C ALA A 149 11.52 -6.54 -4.77
N PHE A 150 12.25 -7.26 -5.61
CA PHE A 150 12.16 -8.71 -5.73
C PHE A 150 13.49 -9.32 -6.14
N LEU A 151 13.63 -10.61 -5.90
CA LEU A 151 14.88 -11.34 -6.17
C LEU A 151 15.20 -11.39 -7.66
N ARG A 152 16.47 -11.63 -7.97
CA ARG A 152 16.93 -12.02 -9.30
C ARG A 152 16.28 -13.34 -9.72
N ARG A 153 16.37 -13.67 -11.00
CA ARG A 153 15.81 -14.92 -11.53
C ARG A 153 16.36 -16.17 -10.85
N ASP A 154 17.61 -16.16 -10.40
CA ASP A 154 18.25 -17.28 -9.69
C ASP A 154 17.93 -17.33 -8.18
N GLY A 155 17.09 -16.42 -7.68
CA GLY A 155 16.73 -16.35 -6.26
C GLY A 155 17.75 -15.62 -5.38
N THR A 156 18.76 -14.96 -5.95
CA THR A 156 19.69 -14.11 -5.19
C THR A 156 19.23 -12.64 -5.19
N VAL A 157 19.78 -11.85 -4.27
CA VAL A 157 19.40 -10.44 -4.10
C VAL A 157 19.78 -9.58 -5.32
N TRP A 158 18.85 -8.76 -5.80
CA TRP A 158 19.15 -7.68 -6.75
C TRP A 158 19.53 -6.41 -5.98
N THR A 159 18.62 -5.94 -5.13
CA THR A 159 18.74 -4.80 -4.22
C THR A 159 17.94 -5.08 -2.95
N THR A 160 18.30 -4.40 -1.87
CA THR A 160 17.60 -4.47 -0.56
C THR A 160 16.84 -3.18 -0.24
N ASP A 161 16.86 -2.21 -1.15
CA ASP A 161 15.99 -1.04 -1.13
C ASP A 161 14.89 -1.20 -2.20
N LYS A 162 13.94 -0.28 -2.28
CA LYS A 162 12.96 -0.27 -3.38
C LYS A 162 13.64 0.04 -4.71
N ASP A 163 13.11 -0.49 -5.79
CA ASP A 163 13.63 -0.27 -7.14
C ASP A 163 12.47 -0.11 -8.13
N GLY A 164 12.17 1.14 -8.45
CA GLY A 164 11.08 1.51 -9.35
C GLY A 164 11.33 1.08 -10.79
N LEU A 165 12.59 1.06 -11.23
CA LEU A 165 12.94 0.71 -12.61
C LEU A 165 12.74 -0.79 -12.87
N THR A 166 13.15 -1.66 -11.96
CA THR A 166 12.91 -3.11 -12.09
C THR A 166 11.42 -3.43 -12.00
N ALA A 167 10.69 -2.76 -11.11
CA ALA A 167 9.23 -2.86 -11.06
C ALA A 167 8.59 -2.39 -12.38
N ALA A 168 9.07 -1.31 -12.99
CA ALA A 168 8.61 -0.86 -14.29
C ALA A 168 8.93 -1.85 -15.41
N LEU A 169 10.15 -2.37 -15.49
CA LEU A 169 10.54 -3.37 -16.49
C LEU A 169 9.78 -4.70 -16.32
N LEU A 170 9.39 -5.06 -15.10
CA LEU A 170 8.55 -6.21 -14.84
C LEU A 170 7.18 -6.09 -15.52
N SER A 171 6.60 -4.88 -15.63
CA SER A 171 5.33 -4.68 -16.33
C SER A 171 5.45 -5.05 -17.81
N ALA A 172 6.58 -4.70 -18.43
CA ALA A 172 6.90 -5.09 -19.81
C ALA A 172 7.11 -6.60 -19.93
N GLU A 173 7.81 -7.24 -18.98
CA GLU A 173 7.93 -8.71 -18.96
C GLU A 173 6.56 -9.39 -18.86
N ILE A 174 5.69 -8.94 -17.95
CA ILE A 174 4.33 -9.44 -17.77
C ILE A 174 3.57 -9.38 -19.10
N THR A 175 3.57 -8.22 -19.76
CA THR A 175 2.84 -8.02 -21.01
C THR A 175 3.40 -8.88 -22.12
N ALA A 176 4.73 -8.90 -22.30
CA ALA A 176 5.38 -9.69 -23.33
C ALA A 176 5.17 -11.20 -23.15
N ARG A 177 5.08 -11.69 -21.91
CA ARG A 177 4.98 -13.13 -21.61
C ARG A 177 3.55 -13.65 -21.56
N THR A 178 2.60 -12.79 -21.20
CA THR A 178 1.18 -13.17 -21.04
C THR A 178 0.28 -12.69 -22.19
N GLY A 179 0.76 -11.75 -23.00
CA GLY A 179 -0.04 -11.08 -24.04
C GLY A 179 -1.09 -10.11 -23.49
N HIS A 180 -1.07 -9.81 -22.19
CA HIS A 180 -2.04 -8.93 -21.53
C HIS A 180 -1.31 -7.91 -20.65
N ASP A 181 -1.75 -6.66 -20.68
CA ASP A 181 -1.19 -5.64 -19.80
C ASP A 181 -1.56 -5.90 -18.32
N PRO A 182 -0.78 -5.37 -17.36
CA PRO A 182 -1.04 -5.58 -15.94
C PRO A 182 -2.42 -5.10 -15.46
N GLY A 183 -3.01 -4.08 -16.10
CA GLY A 183 -4.34 -3.59 -15.75
C GLY A 183 -5.42 -4.62 -16.08
N ALA A 184 -5.36 -5.19 -17.28
CA ALA A 184 -6.26 -6.28 -17.68
C ALA A 184 -6.09 -7.54 -16.81
N LEU A 185 -4.85 -7.88 -16.45
CA LEU A 185 -4.57 -9.00 -15.56
C LEU A 185 -5.10 -8.77 -14.14
N TYR A 186 -5.02 -7.56 -13.62
CA TYR A 186 -5.59 -7.22 -12.32
C TYR A 186 -7.11 -7.45 -12.31
N GLU A 187 -7.82 -6.98 -13.33
CA GLU A 187 -9.27 -7.17 -13.45
C GLU A 187 -9.67 -8.66 -13.44
N ALA A 188 -8.93 -9.50 -14.16
CA ALA A 188 -9.16 -10.94 -14.17
C ALA A 188 -8.83 -11.59 -12.81
N LEU A 189 -7.73 -11.16 -12.18
CA LEU A 189 -7.26 -11.66 -10.90
C LEU A 189 -8.25 -11.32 -9.78
N ALA A 190 -8.70 -10.08 -9.70
CA ALA A 190 -9.64 -9.61 -8.70
C ALA A 190 -10.99 -10.37 -8.82
N LYS A 191 -11.49 -10.58 -10.04
CA LYS A 191 -12.71 -11.39 -10.29
C LYS A 191 -12.60 -12.83 -9.81
N THR A 192 -11.41 -13.42 -9.85
CA THR A 192 -11.17 -14.79 -9.35
C THR A 192 -11.42 -14.89 -7.84
N PHE A 193 -11.24 -13.80 -7.11
CA PHE A 193 -11.42 -13.72 -5.66
C PHE A 193 -12.72 -13.02 -5.25
N GLY A 194 -13.63 -12.74 -6.19
CA GLY A 194 -14.91 -12.10 -5.96
C GLY A 194 -14.91 -10.64 -6.40
N VAL A 195 -15.30 -9.73 -5.50
CA VAL A 195 -15.41 -8.30 -5.80
C VAL A 195 -14.03 -7.64 -5.61
N PRO A 196 -13.52 -6.89 -6.61
CA PRO A 196 -12.28 -6.13 -6.46
C PRO A 196 -12.35 -5.20 -5.24
N PRO A 197 -11.39 -5.28 -4.31
CA PRO A 197 -11.39 -4.40 -3.16
C PRO A 197 -11.20 -2.95 -3.60
N LEU A 198 -12.01 -2.06 -3.03
CA LEU A 198 -11.81 -0.63 -3.11
C LEU A 198 -11.02 -0.19 -1.89
N ALA A 199 -9.99 0.62 -2.11
CA ALA A 199 -9.17 1.17 -1.03
C ALA A 199 -9.16 2.70 -1.12
N ASP A 200 -9.15 3.34 0.04
CA ASP A 200 -9.02 4.79 0.17
C ASP A 200 -8.36 5.14 1.50
N ARG A 201 -7.93 6.39 1.64
CA ARG A 201 -7.29 6.90 2.84
C ARG A 201 -7.85 8.25 3.22
N MET A 202 -7.84 8.54 4.52
CA MET A 202 -8.12 9.87 5.04
C MET A 202 -7.07 10.31 6.05
N GLU A 203 -7.03 11.61 6.28
CA GLU A 203 -6.15 12.25 7.26
C GLU A 203 -7.02 13.02 8.26
N ALA A 204 -6.63 12.99 9.53
CA ALA A 204 -7.35 13.66 10.60
C ALA A 204 -6.36 14.36 11.55
N PRO A 205 -6.68 15.56 12.06
CA PRO A 205 -5.82 16.28 13.00
C PRO A 205 -5.51 15.47 14.25
N ALA A 206 -4.28 15.59 14.74
CA ALA A 206 -3.82 14.87 15.92
C ALA A 206 -2.78 15.68 16.69
N THR A 207 -3.06 15.98 17.95
CA THR A 207 -2.06 16.55 18.86
C THR A 207 -0.92 15.56 19.11
N ALA A 208 0.24 16.06 19.55
CA ALA A 208 1.37 15.21 19.94
C ALA A 208 0.99 14.14 21.00
N LEU A 209 0.09 14.48 21.93
CA LEU A 209 -0.43 13.54 22.92
C LEU A 209 -1.27 12.43 22.27
N GLN A 210 -2.21 12.81 21.39
CA GLN A 210 -3.04 11.86 20.64
C GLN A 210 -2.20 10.94 19.75
N LYS A 211 -1.15 11.47 19.09
CA LYS A 211 -0.21 10.66 18.30
C LYS A 211 0.52 9.63 19.17
N LYS A 212 0.94 10.02 20.38
CA LYS A 212 1.56 9.10 21.34
C LYS A 212 0.58 8.04 21.83
N GLN A 213 -0.67 8.41 22.10
CA GLN A 213 -1.73 7.47 22.49
C GLN A 213 -2.03 6.48 21.36
N LEU A 214 -2.16 6.94 20.12
CA LEU A 214 -2.37 6.08 18.95
C LEU A 214 -1.21 5.10 18.75
N THR A 215 0.03 5.57 18.91
CA THR A 215 1.24 4.71 18.79
C THR A 215 1.23 3.58 19.81
N ALA A 216 0.74 3.83 21.03
CA ALA A 216 0.72 2.88 22.14
C ALA A 216 -0.62 2.12 22.26
N LEU A 217 -1.53 2.28 21.31
CA LEU A 217 -2.88 1.74 21.40
C LEU A 217 -2.86 0.21 21.43
N THR A 218 -3.68 -0.37 22.30
CA THR A 218 -3.82 -1.82 22.45
C THR A 218 -5.19 -2.29 21.99
N PRO A 219 -5.32 -3.56 21.54
CA PRO A 219 -6.62 -4.10 21.11
C PRO A 219 -7.75 -3.94 22.13
N GLN A 220 -7.43 -4.02 23.42
CA GLN A 220 -8.40 -3.93 24.51
C GLN A 220 -9.01 -2.52 24.68
N GLN A 221 -8.38 -1.49 24.11
CA GLN A 221 -8.86 -0.11 24.15
C GLN A 221 -9.86 0.21 23.03
N ILE A 222 -10.05 -0.71 22.08
CA ILE A 222 -11.10 -0.59 21.05
C ILE A 222 -12.39 -1.18 21.62
N ALA A 223 -13.32 -0.29 22.00
CA ALA A 223 -14.59 -0.69 22.59
C ALA A 223 -15.62 -1.20 21.56
N SER A 224 -15.48 -0.80 20.30
CA SER A 224 -16.36 -1.25 19.22
C SER A 224 -16.23 -2.75 18.97
N THR A 225 -17.36 -3.40 18.75
CA THR A 225 -17.45 -4.84 18.39
C THR A 225 -17.83 -5.06 16.93
N GLU A 226 -18.18 -3.98 16.23
CA GLU A 226 -18.58 -3.96 14.83
C GLU A 226 -17.82 -2.87 14.05
N LEU A 227 -17.68 -3.09 12.75
CA LEU A 227 -17.16 -2.16 11.76
C LEU A 227 -18.05 -2.22 10.52
N ALA A 228 -18.67 -1.09 10.17
CA ALA A 228 -19.58 -0.93 9.03
C ALA A 228 -20.75 -1.93 8.99
N GLY A 229 -21.23 -2.35 10.18
CA GLY A 229 -22.31 -3.32 10.35
C GLY A 229 -21.86 -4.79 10.32
N GLU A 230 -20.56 -5.05 10.28
CA GLU A 230 -19.98 -6.39 10.37
C GLU A 230 -19.28 -6.58 11.71
N LYS A 231 -19.35 -7.79 12.29
CA LYS A 231 -18.59 -8.12 13.50
C LYS A 231 -17.09 -7.98 13.24
N ILE A 232 -16.38 -7.36 14.18
CA ILE A 232 -14.92 -7.31 14.16
C ILE A 232 -14.36 -8.72 14.41
N GLU A 233 -13.53 -9.19 13.48
CA GLU A 233 -12.88 -10.50 13.51
C GLU A 233 -11.53 -10.45 14.22
N SER A 234 -10.78 -9.36 14.03
CA SER A 234 -9.49 -9.16 14.70
C SER A 234 -9.13 -7.68 14.87
N ILE A 235 -8.33 -7.40 15.91
CA ILE A 235 -7.76 -6.10 16.21
C ILE A 235 -6.27 -6.30 16.48
N LEU A 236 -5.41 -5.61 15.73
CA LEU A 236 -3.97 -5.83 15.70
C LEU A 236 -3.22 -4.54 16.01
N ASN A 237 -2.30 -4.57 16.97
CA ASN A 237 -1.30 -3.53 17.19
C ASN A 237 0.14 -4.01 16.90
N LYS A 238 0.27 -5.26 16.48
CA LYS A 238 1.51 -5.89 16.02
C LYS A 238 1.25 -6.59 14.69
N ALA A 239 2.26 -6.63 13.84
CA ALA A 239 2.15 -7.22 12.52
C ALA A 239 2.26 -8.77 12.59
N PRO A 240 1.37 -9.52 11.91
CA PRO A 240 1.33 -10.99 12.03
C PRO A 240 2.60 -11.72 11.57
N GLY A 241 3.35 -11.17 10.61
CA GLY A 241 4.53 -11.83 10.03
C GLY A 241 5.77 -11.83 10.94
N ASN A 242 5.94 -10.78 11.76
CA ASN A 242 7.16 -10.56 12.54
C ASN A 242 6.94 -10.11 14.00
N ASP A 243 5.70 -10.05 14.48
CA ASP A 243 5.31 -9.58 15.82
C ASP A 243 5.78 -8.14 16.16
N ALA A 244 6.25 -7.38 15.18
CA ALA A 244 6.72 -6.03 15.41
C ALA A 244 5.53 -5.07 15.63
N PRO A 245 5.63 -4.08 16.53
CA PRO A 245 4.58 -3.09 16.72
C PRO A 245 4.27 -2.34 15.42
N ILE A 246 2.99 -2.20 15.10
CA ILE A 246 2.52 -1.42 13.94
C ILE A 246 2.71 0.08 14.19
N GLY A 247 2.78 0.50 15.46
CA GLY A 247 2.78 1.91 15.85
C GLY A 247 1.41 2.56 15.57
N GLY A 248 0.34 1.83 15.87
CA GLY A 248 -1.03 2.15 15.52
C GLY A 248 -1.94 0.95 15.76
N ILE A 249 -3.12 0.95 15.13
CA ILE A 249 -4.10 -0.13 15.24
C ILE A 249 -4.60 -0.53 13.85
N LYS A 250 -4.89 -1.82 13.65
CA LYS A 250 -5.61 -2.34 12.50
C LYS A 250 -6.81 -3.14 12.98
N VAL A 251 -7.98 -2.88 12.41
CA VAL A 251 -9.24 -3.55 12.74
C VAL A 251 -9.76 -4.22 11.48
N VAL A 252 -10.12 -5.49 11.58
CA VAL A 252 -10.53 -6.33 10.44
C VAL A 252 -11.92 -6.89 10.70
N ALA A 253 -12.78 -6.77 9.69
CA ALA A 253 -14.07 -7.43 9.57
C ALA A 253 -14.11 -8.27 8.28
N SER A 254 -15.20 -9.01 8.07
CA SER A 254 -15.33 -9.98 6.98
C SER A 254 -15.12 -9.36 5.58
N SER A 255 -15.67 -8.17 5.34
CA SER A 255 -15.63 -7.53 4.01
C SER A 255 -14.78 -6.26 3.96
N GLY A 256 -14.02 -5.96 5.01
CA GLY A 256 -13.19 -4.77 5.02
C GLY A 256 -12.34 -4.63 6.26
N TRP A 257 -11.43 -3.67 6.22
CA TRP A 257 -10.56 -3.36 7.33
C TRP A 257 -10.21 -1.88 7.32
N PHE A 258 -9.78 -1.37 8.47
CA PHE A 258 -9.06 -0.11 8.53
C PHE A 258 -7.77 -0.25 9.34
N ALA A 259 -6.81 0.63 9.07
CA ALA A 259 -5.61 0.77 9.89
C ALA A 259 -5.34 2.25 10.13
N ALA A 260 -5.06 2.62 11.38
CA ALA A 260 -4.81 3.99 11.80
C ALA A 260 -3.41 4.12 12.39
N ARG A 261 -2.67 5.13 11.93
CA ARG A 261 -1.27 5.38 12.32
C ARG A 261 -0.99 6.89 12.41
N PRO A 262 -0.15 7.35 13.34
CA PRO A 262 0.24 8.76 13.39
C PRO A 262 1.12 9.12 12.19
N SER A 263 1.02 10.35 11.69
CA SER A 263 1.97 10.90 10.74
C SER A 263 3.31 11.18 11.42
N GLY A 264 4.42 10.86 10.76
CA GLY A 264 5.76 11.13 11.27
C GLY A 264 6.16 12.61 11.15
N THR A 265 5.57 13.33 10.20
CA THR A 265 6.01 14.67 9.78
C THR A 265 5.01 15.78 10.11
N GLU A 266 3.75 15.42 10.36
CA GLU A 266 2.65 16.37 10.49
C GLU A 266 1.81 16.08 11.73
N ASP A 267 1.08 17.08 12.23
CA ASP A 267 0.16 16.96 13.37
C ASP A 267 -1.19 16.34 12.96
N ILE A 268 -1.10 15.18 12.31
CA ILE A 268 -2.22 14.38 11.83
C ILE A 268 -1.98 12.89 12.13
N TYR A 269 -3.05 12.11 12.08
CA TYR A 269 -2.99 10.66 11.88
C TYR A 269 -3.65 10.29 10.54
N LYS A 270 -3.27 9.14 9.99
CA LYS A 270 -3.77 8.62 8.71
C LYS A 270 -4.58 7.36 8.96
N ILE A 271 -5.72 7.24 8.29
CA ILE A 271 -6.52 6.03 8.22
C ILE A 271 -6.44 5.50 6.80
N TYR A 272 -6.11 4.21 6.69
CA TYR A 272 -6.20 3.42 5.46
C TYR A 272 -7.40 2.50 5.62
N ALA A 273 -8.21 2.36 4.58
CA ALA A 273 -9.35 1.46 4.60
C ALA A 273 -9.48 0.70 3.28
N GLU A 274 -10.07 -0.48 3.37
CA GLU A 274 -10.41 -1.31 2.22
C GLU A 274 -11.79 -1.95 2.41
N SER A 275 -12.52 -2.11 1.31
CA SER A 275 -13.86 -2.69 1.28
C SER A 275 -14.06 -3.56 0.04
N THR A 276 -14.66 -4.73 0.21
CA THR A 276 -15.14 -5.59 -0.89
C THR A 276 -16.66 -5.47 -1.14
N GLN A 277 -17.35 -4.53 -0.47
CA GLN A 277 -18.79 -4.27 -0.67
C GLN A 277 -19.08 -2.97 -1.46
N GLY A 278 -18.05 -2.33 -2.00
CA GLY A 278 -18.20 -1.13 -2.82
C GLY A 278 -18.06 0.19 -2.07
N PRO A 279 -18.28 1.33 -2.77
CA PRO A 279 -17.88 2.66 -2.30
C PRO A 279 -18.62 3.13 -1.04
N GLU A 280 -19.92 2.87 -0.94
CA GLU A 280 -20.71 3.29 0.23
C GLU A 280 -20.23 2.59 1.51
N HIS A 281 -19.94 1.29 1.42
CA HIS A 281 -19.39 0.53 2.53
C HIS A 281 -17.98 1.02 2.91
N LEU A 282 -17.13 1.34 1.93
CA LEU A 282 -15.81 1.92 2.18
C LEU A 282 -15.91 3.26 2.94
N GLN A 283 -16.83 4.13 2.54
CA GLN A 283 -17.04 5.41 3.23
C GLN A 283 -17.60 5.22 4.65
N ARG A 284 -18.43 4.19 4.88
CA ARG A 284 -18.84 3.80 6.23
C ARG A 284 -17.66 3.35 7.07
N ILE A 285 -16.81 2.45 6.56
CA ILE A 285 -15.58 1.99 7.24
C ILE A 285 -14.74 3.19 7.64
N LEU A 286 -14.46 4.10 6.71
CA LEU A 286 -13.66 5.29 6.94
C LEU A 286 -14.23 6.19 8.04
N THR A 287 -15.54 6.48 7.97
CA THR A 287 -16.24 7.33 8.95
C THR A 287 -16.25 6.69 10.34
N GLU A 288 -16.51 5.39 10.43
CA GLU A 288 -16.51 4.67 11.71
C GLU A 288 -15.10 4.51 12.26
N ALA A 289 -14.11 4.24 11.41
CA ALA A 289 -12.71 4.16 11.79
C ALA A 289 -12.25 5.46 12.46
N GLN A 290 -12.58 6.62 11.89
CA GLN A 290 -12.24 7.91 12.49
C GLN A 290 -12.86 8.07 13.89
N LYS A 291 -14.15 7.76 14.04
CA LYS A 291 -14.84 7.82 15.34
C LYS A 291 -14.22 6.87 16.37
N ILE A 292 -13.90 5.65 15.97
CA ILE A 292 -13.28 4.63 16.82
C ILE A 292 -11.91 5.13 17.30
N VAL A 293 -11.09 5.64 16.38
CA VAL A 293 -9.75 6.13 16.69
C VAL A 293 -9.82 7.36 17.59
N ASP A 294 -10.65 8.35 17.25
CA ASP A 294 -10.82 9.58 18.04
C ASP A 294 -11.29 9.29 19.47
N ALA A 295 -12.23 8.36 19.64
CA ALA A 295 -12.69 7.94 20.96
C ALA A 295 -11.58 7.24 21.76
N ALA A 296 -10.78 6.41 21.12
CA ALA A 296 -9.70 5.65 21.75
C ALA A 296 -8.50 6.51 22.17
N ILE A 297 -8.28 7.65 21.49
CA ILE A 297 -7.18 8.59 21.76
C ILE A 297 -7.64 9.88 22.43
N ALA A 298 -8.92 9.98 22.81
CA ALA A 298 -9.40 11.13 23.56
C ALA A 298 -8.63 11.29 24.89
N PRO A 299 -8.39 12.52 25.35
CA PRO A 299 -7.88 12.75 26.70
C PRO A 299 -8.82 12.08 27.70
N ALA A 300 -8.28 11.36 28.69
CA ALA A 300 -9.08 10.85 29.79
C ALA A 300 -9.85 12.04 30.40
N ALA A 301 -11.18 11.92 30.50
CA ALA A 301 -12.00 12.95 31.11
C ALA A 301 -11.42 13.25 32.49
N SER A 302 -10.94 14.48 32.68
CA SER A 302 -10.48 14.96 33.98
C SER A 302 -11.62 14.75 34.96
N GLY A 303 -11.47 13.78 35.86
CA GLY A 303 -12.48 13.46 36.86
C GLY A 303 -12.87 14.74 37.59
N ALA A 304 -14.17 15.05 37.56
CA ALA A 304 -14.75 16.09 38.39
C ALA A 304 -14.32 15.81 39.83
N THR A 305 -13.45 16.67 40.37
CA THR A 305 -13.19 16.75 41.79
C THR A 305 -14.51 17.09 42.45
N ALA A 306 -15.17 16.08 43.01
CA ALA A 306 -16.26 16.26 43.95
C ALA A 306 -15.67 16.99 45.17
N VAL A 307 -15.75 18.32 45.15
CA VAL A 307 -15.59 19.14 46.34
C VAL A 307 -16.83 18.87 47.19
N THR A 308 -16.71 17.90 48.09
CA THR A 308 -17.61 17.76 49.22
C THR A 308 -17.54 19.04 50.05
N SER A 309 -18.57 19.87 49.97
CA SER A 309 -18.80 20.96 50.90
C SER A 309 -19.20 20.38 52.26
N GLN A 310 -18.23 20.26 53.17
CA GLN A 310 -18.52 20.14 54.59
C GLN A 310 -18.72 21.54 55.18
N THR A 311 -19.97 21.79 55.58
CA THR A 311 -20.40 22.45 56.82
C THR A 311 -19.73 23.77 57.24
N GLY A 312 -20.53 24.83 57.17
CA GLY A 312 -20.59 25.92 58.15
C GLY A 312 -22.04 26.15 58.52
#